data_AF-A0A2G6KZV1-F1
#
_entry.id   AF-A0A2G6KZV1-F1
#
_cell.length_a   1.000
_cell.length_b   1.000
_cell.length_c   1.000
_cell.angle_alpha   90.00
_cell.angle_beta   90.00
_cell.angle_gamma   90.00
#
_symmetry.space_group_name_H-M   'P 1'
#
loop_
_entity.id
_entity.type
_entity.pdbx_description
1 polymer ?
#
loop_
_entity_poly.entity_id
_entity_poly.type
_entity_poly.pdbx_seq_one_letter_code
_entity_poly.pdbx_strand_id
1 'polypeptide(L)'
;MKKLCLLSLLFALTACSSDEGKKLSKIYYLGALQIDIPAGATAQIITGSKDHHVLYKYGNEKGKNYLAISQLINGYPVDFGCDVEQMVAAIFTENKNPGCNKSAYDGFKEAYKNKADVSVVASDNATIYFSKKDKSNAFVKTSAGIVHVESDWLDLKNYVSIDSTNI
;
A
#
# COMPACT_ATOMS: atom_id res chain seq x y z
N MET A 1 0.50 56.80 31.68
CA MET A 1 -0.46 55.72 31.37
C MET A 1 -0.20 55.07 29.99
N LYS A 2 1.06 54.72 29.63
CA LYS A 2 1.38 54.20 28.27
C LYS A 2 2.27 52.94 28.24
N LYS A 3 2.59 52.33 29.39
CA LYS A 3 3.52 51.19 29.47
C LYS A 3 2.88 49.84 29.83
N LEU A 4 1.55 49.77 29.94
CA LEU A 4 0.85 48.56 30.40
C LEU A 4 0.15 47.74 29.29
N CYS A 5 0.24 48.17 28.02
CA CYS A 5 -0.38 47.45 26.90
C CYS A 5 0.56 46.50 26.13
N LEU A 6 1.87 46.50 26.43
CA LEU A 6 2.82 45.71 25.63
C LEU A 6 3.06 44.29 26.16
N LEU A 7 2.56 43.95 27.35
CA LEU A 7 2.83 42.66 28.00
C LEU A 7 1.79 41.57 27.69
N SER A 8 0.63 41.94 27.14
CA SER A 8 -0.44 41.00 26.78
C SER A 8 -0.29 40.39 25.37
N LEU A 9 0.62 40.91 24.53
CA LEU A 9 0.82 40.42 23.16
C LEU A 9 1.78 39.22 23.06
N LEU A 10 2.58 38.95 24.09
CA LEU A 10 3.54 37.83 24.09
C LEU A 10 2.92 36.46 24.42
N PHE A 11 1.72 36.42 25.02
CA PHE A 11 1.05 35.16 25.40
C PHE A 11 0.18 34.57 24.28
N ALA A 12 0.03 35.25 23.14
CA ALA A 12 -0.78 34.77 22.02
C ALA A 12 -0.02 33.86 21.03
N LEU A 13 1.30 33.68 21.20
CA LEU A 13 2.13 32.88 20.30
C LEU A 13 2.35 31.43 20.77
N THR A 14 1.84 31.05 21.93
CA THR A 14 1.80 29.65 22.37
C THR A 14 0.45 29.01 22.00
N ALA A 15 0.01 29.21 20.76
CA ALA A 15 -0.95 28.29 20.17
C ALA A 15 -0.17 27.00 19.89
N CYS A 16 -0.11 26.16 20.93
CA CYS A 16 0.30 24.76 20.85
C CYS A 16 -0.39 24.16 19.62
N SER A 17 0.36 23.99 18.54
CA SER A 17 -0.05 23.10 17.47
C SER A 17 0.07 21.71 18.09
N SER A 18 -0.99 21.27 18.77
CA SER A 18 -1.11 19.85 19.07
C SER A 18 -1.20 19.21 17.70
N ASP A 19 -0.06 18.67 17.25
CA ASP A 19 -0.03 17.63 16.27
C ASP A 19 -0.84 16.49 16.89
N GLU A 20 -2.17 16.56 16.75
CA GLU A 20 -3.06 15.45 17.01
C GLU A 20 -2.68 14.42 15.97
N GLY A 21 -1.60 13.69 16.27
CA GLY A 21 -1.01 12.69 15.41
C GLY A 21 -2.17 11.87 14.87
N LYS A 22 -2.32 11.89 13.54
CA LYS A 22 -3.48 11.34 12.83
C LYS A 22 -3.81 10.01 13.49
N LYS A 23 -4.95 9.89 14.16
CA LYS A 23 -5.34 8.64 14.79
C LYS A 23 -5.36 7.59 13.69
N LEU A 24 -4.54 6.55 13.82
CA LEU A 24 -4.49 5.44 12.88
C LEU A 24 -5.29 4.27 13.43
N SER A 25 -5.89 3.49 12.55
CA SER A 25 -6.54 2.21 12.86
C SER A 25 -5.78 1.11 12.15
N LYS A 26 -5.50 0.01 12.83
CA LYS A 26 -4.81 -1.14 12.24
C LYS A 26 -5.83 -2.09 11.61
N ILE A 27 -5.62 -2.43 10.34
CA ILE A 27 -6.39 -3.47 9.64
C ILE A 27 -5.55 -4.72 9.47
N TYR A 28 -6.21 -5.88 9.50
CA TYR A 28 -5.59 -7.19 9.27
C TYR A 28 -6.24 -7.81 8.04
N TYR A 29 -5.46 -8.07 7.00
CA TYR A 29 -5.94 -8.72 5.78
C TYR A 29 -5.34 -10.12 5.67
N LEU A 30 -6.22 -11.12 5.56
CA LEU A 30 -5.90 -12.55 5.49
C LEU A 30 -4.92 -13.04 6.58
N GLY A 31 -4.91 -12.38 7.75
CA GLY A 31 -4.06 -12.73 8.89
C GLY A 31 -2.55 -12.48 8.70
N ALA A 32 -2.10 -12.13 7.48
CA ALA A 32 -0.69 -11.98 7.15
C ALA A 32 -0.25 -10.51 6.98
N LEU A 33 -1.19 -9.62 6.62
CA LEU A 33 -0.88 -8.23 6.32
C LEU A 33 -1.54 -7.30 7.33
N GLN A 34 -0.74 -6.52 8.07
CA GLN A 34 -1.24 -5.49 8.98
C GLN A 34 -0.96 -4.12 8.39
N ILE A 35 -1.96 -3.27 8.18
CA ILE A 35 -1.72 -1.91 7.66
C ILE A 35 -2.38 -0.89 8.57
N ASP A 36 -1.70 0.20 8.87
CA ASP A 36 -2.30 1.33 9.53
C ASP A 36 -3.06 2.19 8.50
N ILE A 37 -4.31 2.57 8.79
CA ILE A 37 -5.13 3.44 7.96
C ILE A 37 -5.62 4.65 8.76
N PRO A 38 -5.93 5.80 8.11
CA PRO A 38 -6.50 6.94 8.80
C PRO A 38 -7.80 6.60 9.55
N ALA A 39 -7.96 7.08 10.78
CA ALA A 39 -9.21 6.94 11.52
C ALA A 39 -10.38 7.60 10.77
N GLY A 40 -11.55 6.98 10.85
CA GLY A 40 -12.73 7.41 10.10
C GLY A 40 -12.74 6.93 8.64
N ALA A 41 -11.74 6.16 8.20
CA ALA A 41 -11.81 5.44 6.93
C ALA A 41 -13.05 4.54 6.89
N THR A 42 -13.71 4.52 5.74
CA THR A 42 -14.85 3.66 5.43
C THR A 42 -14.37 2.48 4.59
N ALA A 43 -14.75 1.27 4.98
CA ALA A 43 -14.46 0.07 4.20
C ALA A 43 -15.60 -0.18 3.21
N GLN A 44 -15.24 -0.40 1.95
CA GLN A 44 -16.11 -0.93 0.91
C GLN A 44 -15.55 -2.27 0.49
N ILE A 45 -16.27 -3.33 0.81
CA ILE A 45 -15.87 -4.69 0.43
C ILE A 45 -16.55 -5.00 -0.90
N ILE A 46 -15.75 -5.33 -1.91
CA ILE A 46 -16.22 -5.79 -3.20
C ILE A 46 -15.89 -7.28 -3.27
N THR A 47 -16.88 -8.11 -2.96
CA THR A 47 -16.77 -9.56 -3.05
C THR A 47 -17.31 -10.05 -4.40
N GLY A 48 -16.45 -10.66 -5.20
CA GLY A 48 -16.84 -11.52 -6.32
C GLY A 48 -16.92 -12.99 -5.88
N SER A 49 -17.38 -13.88 -6.77
CA SER A 49 -17.43 -15.32 -6.49
C SER A 49 -16.05 -15.96 -6.32
N LYS A 50 -14.98 -15.29 -6.76
CA LYS A 50 -13.59 -15.75 -6.68
C LYS A 50 -12.61 -14.71 -6.12
N ASP A 51 -13.06 -13.47 -5.94
CA ASP A 51 -12.18 -12.35 -5.61
C ASP A 51 -12.66 -11.60 -4.37
N HIS A 52 -11.72 -11.28 -3.50
CA HIS A 52 -11.93 -10.44 -2.33
C HIS A 52 -11.14 -9.14 -2.49
N HIS A 53 -11.81 -8.10 -2.98
CA HIS A 53 -11.25 -6.76 -2.99
C HIS A 53 -11.79 -5.98 -1.80
N VAL A 54 -10.91 -5.30 -1.07
CA VAL A 54 -11.30 -4.38 -0.03
C VAL A 54 -10.75 -3.01 -0.36
N LEU A 55 -11.65 -2.03 -0.45
CA LEU A 55 -11.31 -0.63 -0.68
C LEU A 55 -11.61 0.15 0.59
N TYR A 56 -10.58 0.69 1.22
CA TYR A 56 -10.71 1.65 2.31
C TYR A 56 -10.65 3.06 1.73
N LYS A 57 -11.72 3.84 1.90
CA LYS A 57 -11.79 5.25 1.51
C LYS A 57 -11.73 6.13 2.74
N TYR A 58 -10.85 7.11 2.73
CA TYR A 58 -10.70 8.08 3.81
C TYR A 58 -10.83 9.54 3.32
N GLY A 59 -11.47 9.72 2.16
CA GLY A 59 -11.86 11.02 1.63
C GLY A 59 -12.98 10.93 0.59
N ASN A 60 -13.44 12.10 0.13
CA ASN A 60 -14.60 12.22 -0.76
C ASN A 60 -14.24 12.37 -2.24
N GLU A 61 -12.95 12.53 -2.56
CA GLU A 61 -12.47 12.67 -3.93
C GLU A 61 -12.37 11.30 -4.64
N LYS A 62 -12.89 11.21 -5.87
CA LYS A 62 -12.80 9.99 -6.67
C LYS A 62 -11.35 9.71 -7.06
N GLY A 63 -10.88 8.49 -6.81
CA GLY A 63 -9.53 8.05 -7.21
C GLY A 63 -8.40 8.62 -6.37
N LYS A 64 -8.73 9.24 -5.23
CA LYS A 64 -7.81 9.71 -4.19
C LYS A 64 -8.32 9.28 -2.82
N ASN A 65 -7.46 9.46 -1.82
CA ASN A 65 -7.67 9.16 -0.42
C ASN A 65 -8.19 7.74 -0.21
N TYR A 66 -7.45 6.75 -0.74
CA TYR A 66 -7.83 5.34 -0.61
C TYR A 66 -6.66 4.38 -0.42
N LEU A 67 -7.03 3.20 0.02
CA LEU A 67 -6.19 2.03 0.07
C LEU A 67 -7.01 0.85 -0.48
N ALA A 68 -6.54 0.22 -1.55
CA ALA A 68 -7.15 -0.96 -2.12
C ALA A 68 -6.26 -2.17 -1.84
N ILE A 69 -6.87 -3.25 -1.37
CA ILE A 69 -6.21 -4.54 -1.15
C ILE A 69 -6.94 -5.58 -1.99
N SER A 70 -6.17 -6.36 -2.76
CA SER A 70 -6.66 -7.49 -3.53
C SER A 70 -5.73 -8.68 -3.39
N GLN A 71 -6.30 -9.88 -3.31
CA GLN A 71 -5.53 -11.10 -3.46
C GLN A 71 -5.37 -11.41 -4.95
N LEU A 72 -4.13 -11.64 -5.40
CA LEU A 72 -3.88 -12.13 -6.74
C LEU A 72 -3.94 -13.66 -6.72
N ILE A 73 -4.90 -14.22 -7.47
CA ILE A 73 -5.07 -15.66 -7.61
C ILE A 73 -4.67 -16.10 -9.03
N ASN A 74 -4.14 -17.31 -9.14
CA ASN A 74 -3.75 -17.87 -10.43
C ASN A 74 -4.97 -18.02 -11.35
N GLY A 75 -4.85 -17.56 -12.59
CA GLY A 75 -5.84 -17.76 -13.65
C GLY A 75 -7.09 -16.87 -13.57
N TYR A 76 -7.11 -15.84 -12.73
CA TYR A 76 -8.21 -14.88 -12.70
C TYR A 76 -7.76 -13.46 -12.31
N PRO A 77 -8.30 -12.41 -12.95
CA PRO A 77 -9.06 -12.42 -14.21
C PRO A 77 -8.17 -12.61 -15.45
N VAL A 78 -6.85 -12.69 -15.27
CA VAL A 78 -5.86 -12.82 -16.35
C VAL A 78 -5.18 -14.17 -16.28
N ASP A 79 -5.09 -14.86 -17.42
CA ASP A 79 -4.23 -16.03 -17.56
C ASP A 79 -2.76 -15.59 -17.72
N PHE A 80 -2.00 -15.74 -16.65
CA PHE A 80 -0.58 -15.41 -16.62
C PHE A 80 0.28 -16.48 -17.30
N GLY A 81 -0.26 -17.66 -17.67
CA GLY A 81 0.49 -18.78 -18.24
C GLY A 81 1.58 -19.37 -17.33
N CYS A 82 1.65 -18.90 -16.09
CA CYS A 82 2.59 -19.31 -15.05
C CYS A 82 1.97 -18.98 -13.68
N ASP A 83 2.67 -19.33 -12.61
CA ASP A 83 2.28 -18.91 -11.26
C ASP A 83 2.46 -17.39 -11.08
N VAL A 84 1.47 -16.74 -10.46
CA VAL A 84 1.46 -15.29 -10.25
C VAL A 84 2.60 -14.82 -9.35
N GLU A 85 3.00 -15.62 -8.36
CA GLU A 85 4.15 -15.29 -7.52
C GLU A 85 5.43 -15.30 -8.35
N GLN A 86 5.58 -16.31 -9.22
CA GLN A 86 6.70 -16.42 -10.15
C GLN A 86 6.73 -15.23 -11.12
N MET A 87 5.58 -14.83 -11.66
CA MET A 87 5.48 -13.66 -12.54
C MET A 87 5.91 -12.38 -11.82
N VAL A 88 5.33 -12.10 -10.64
CA VAL A 88 5.63 -10.90 -9.86
C VAL A 88 7.11 -10.88 -9.49
N ALA A 89 7.66 -11.98 -8.96
CA ALA A 89 9.08 -12.08 -8.66
C ALA A 89 9.94 -11.76 -9.90
N ALA A 90 9.72 -12.45 -11.02
CA ALA A 90 10.50 -12.28 -12.23
C ALA A 90 10.44 -10.85 -12.80
N ILE A 91 9.26 -10.21 -12.75
CA ILE A 91 9.10 -8.82 -13.16
C ILE A 91 10.01 -7.93 -12.33
N PHE A 92 10.02 -8.06 -11.01
CA PHE A 92 10.75 -7.15 -10.13
C PHE A 92 12.24 -7.48 -10.00
N THR A 93 12.65 -8.75 -10.01
CA THR A 93 14.04 -9.18 -9.74
C THR A 93 14.84 -9.57 -11.00
N GLU A 94 14.28 -10.38 -11.89
CA GLU A 94 15.06 -11.08 -12.93
C GLU A 94 14.94 -10.45 -14.32
N ASN A 95 13.98 -9.54 -14.53
CA ASN A 95 13.71 -8.87 -15.81
C ASN A 95 13.45 -9.80 -17.02
N LYS A 96 13.45 -11.13 -16.83
CA LYS A 96 13.28 -12.16 -17.86
C LYS A 96 11.96 -12.90 -17.61
N ASN A 97 11.18 -13.09 -18.69
CA ASN A 97 9.95 -13.86 -18.61
C ASN A 97 10.29 -15.35 -18.35
N PRO A 98 9.79 -15.96 -17.27
CA PRO A 98 10.13 -17.34 -16.88
C PRO A 98 9.22 -18.40 -17.53
N GLY A 99 8.59 -18.08 -18.66
CA GLY A 99 7.63 -18.96 -19.35
C GLY A 99 6.16 -18.55 -19.17
N CYS A 100 5.90 -17.41 -18.52
CA CYS A 100 4.59 -16.79 -18.44
C CYS A 100 4.07 -16.36 -19.82
N ASN A 101 2.75 -16.22 -19.93
CA ASN A 101 2.08 -15.55 -21.04
C ASN A 101 2.75 -14.19 -21.29
N LYS A 102 3.33 -14.02 -22.48
CA LYS A 102 4.15 -12.84 -22.80
C LYS A 102 3.35 -11.54 -22.74
N SER A 103 2.11 -11.54 -23.21
CA SER A 103 1.25 -10.35 -23.21
C SER A 103 0.95 -9.89 -21.79
N ALA A 104 0.56 -10.84 -20.92
CA ALA A 104 0.31 -10.55 -19.51
C ALA A 104 1.58 -10.07 -18.79
N TYR A 105 2.71 -10.74 -19.00
CA TYR A 105 4.00 -10.38 -18.41
C TYR A 105 4.46 -8.97 -18.82
N ASP A 106 4.44 -8.66 -20.12
CA ASP A 106 4.86 -7.36 -20.64
C ASP A 106 3.91 -6.24 -20.17
N GLY A 107 2.60 -6.49 -20.20
CA GLY A 107 1.60 -5.52 -19.74
C GLY A 107 1.75 -5.20 -18.25
N PHE A 108 1.98 -6.21 -17.42
CA PHE A 108 2.20 -6.02 -15.98
C PHE A 108 3.53 -5.29 -15.71
N LYS A 109 4.59 -5.64 -16.44
CA LYS A 109 5.89 -4.95 -16.36
C LYS A 109 5.77 -3.48 -16.75
N GLU A 110 5.04 -3.17 -17.82
CA GLU A 110 4.78 -1.78 -18.24
C GLU A 110 3.99 -1.01 -17.18
N ALA A 111 2.92 -1.61 -16.66
CA ALA A 111 2.05 -1.00 -15.66
C ALA A 111 2.80 -0.69 -14.36
N TYR A 112 3.56 -1.64 -13.84
CA TYR A 112 4.08 -1.56 -12.47
C TYR A 112 5.59 -1.41 -12.34
N LYS A 113 6.42 -1.70 -13.36
CA LYS A 113 7.88 -1.59 -13.22
C LYS A 113 8.46 -0.45 -14.05
N ASN A 114 8.06 -0.33 -15.30
CA ASN A 114 8.70 0.61 -16.22
C ASN A 114 8.44 2.05 -15.78
N LYS A 115 9.51 2.86 -15.63
CA LYS A 115 9.46 4.26 -15.15
C LYS A 115 8.90 4.44 -13.73
N ALA A 116 8.93 3.40 -12.91
CA ALA A 116 8.61 3.47 -11.50
C ALA A 116 9.89 3.43 -10.65
N ASP A 117 9.84 4.03 -9.47
CA ASP A 117 10.80 3.76 -8.42
C ASP A 117 10.46 2.39 -7.83
N VAL A 118 11.33 1.40 -8.04
CA VAL A 118 11.11 0.01 -7.61
C VAL A 118 12.03 -0.38 -6.47
N SER A 119 11.52 -1.22 -5.57
CA SER A 119 12.29 -1.79 -4.47
C SER A 119 11.77 -3.17 -4.13
N VAL A 120 12.68 -4.05 -3.71
CA VAL A 120 12.32 -5.38 -3.20
C VAL A 120 12.87 -5.49 -1.80
N VAL A 121 12.00 -5.76 -0.84
CA VAL A 121 12.37 -5.97 0.57
C VAL A 121 11.90 -7.34 0.98
N ALA A 122 12.82 -8.18 1.45
CA ALA A 122 12.53 -9.52 1.93
C ALA A 122 12.75 -9.58 3.44
N SER A 123 11.92 -10.39 4.09
CA SER A 123 11.93 -10.72 5.51
C SER A 123 11.60 -12.21 5.68
N ASP A 124 11.65 -12.69 6.93
CA ASP A 124 11.30 -14.07 7.24
C ASP A 124 9.83 -14.39 6.91
N ASN A 125 8.94 -13.40 7.00
CA ASN A 125 7.49 -13.60 6.87
C ASN A 125 6.91 -13.15 5.54
N ALA A 126 7.59 -12.23 4.85
CA ALA A 126 7.08 -11.62 3.63
C ALA A 126 8.17 -11.16 2.66
N THR A 127 7.83 -11.12 1.38
CA THR A 127 8.60 -10.37 0.38
C THR A 127 7.72 -9.29 -0.23
N ILE A 128 8.17 -8.04 -0.16
CA ILE A 128 7.47 -6.87 -0.68
C ILE A 128 8.13 -6.45 -1.99
N TYR A 129 7.38 -6.52 -3.08
CA TYR A 129 7.74 -5.93 -4.37
C TYR A 129 7.04 -4.59 -4.50
N PHE A 130 7.78 -3.51 -4.27
CA PHE A 130 7.26 -2.14 -4.25
C PHE A 130 7.53 -1.42 -5.56
N SER A 131 6.56 -0.61 -5.97
CA SER A 131 6.63 0.29 -7.12
C SER A 131 5.92 1.60 -6.80
N LYS A 132 6.57 2.72 -7.10
CA LYS A 132 5.95 4.05 -7.01
C LYS A 132 6.06 4.80 -8.33
N LYS A 133 4.90 5.19 -8.85
CA LYS A 133 4.73 6.20 -9.92
C LYS A 133 3.90 7.35 -9.33
N ASP A 134 2.70 7.57 -9.87
CA ASP A 134 1.69 8.47 -9.30
C ASP A 134 1.08 7.91 -8.00
N LYS A 135 1.10 6.59 -7.86
CA LYS A 135 0.57 5.83 -6.72
C LYS A 135 1.57 4.79 -6.27
N SER A 136 1.49 4.43 -4.99
CA SER A 136 2.23 3.30 -4.43
C SER A 136 1.51 2.00 -4.75
N ASN A 137 2.27 1.03 -5.25
CA ASN A 137 1.85 -0.34 -5.47
C ASN A 137 2.82 -1.26 -4.73
N ALA A 138 2.29 -2.14 -3.91
CA ALA A 138 3.07 -3.18 -3.26
C ALA A 138 2.44 -4.54 -3.57
N PHE A 139 3.24 -5.47 -4.05
CA PHE A 139 2.87 -6.88 -4.13
C PHE A 139 3.57 -7.59 -2.99
N VAL A 140 2.79 -8.04 -2.00
CA VAL A 140 3.29 -8.66 -0.78
C VAL A 140 3.09 -10.16 -0.92
N LYS A 141 4.20 -10.89 -1.05
CA LYS A 141 4.21 -12.35 -0.95
C LYS A 141 4.12 -12.75 0.51
N THR A 142 3.14 -13.56 0.84
CA THR A 142 2.90 -14.14 2.16
C THR A 142 2.70 -15.65 2.02
N SER A 143 2.56 -16.37 3.14
CA SER A 143 2.18 -17.79 3.11
C SER A 143 0.78 -18.06 2.51
N ALA A 144 -0.08 -17.04 2.45
CA ALA A 144 -1.43 -17.12 1.87
C ALA A 144 -1.47 -16.78 0.37
N GLY A 145 -0.32 -16.47 -0.24
CA GLY A 145 -0.19 -16.03 -1.63
C GLY A 145 0.22 -14.57 -1.76
N ILE A 146 -0.03 -13.98 -2.93
CA ILE A 146 0.34 -12.60 -3.26
C ILE A 146 -0.84 -11.67 -3.03
N VAL A 147 -0.62 -10.62 -2.24
CA VAL A 147 -1.57 -9.53 -2.03
C VAL A 147 -1.06 -8.28 -2.73
N HIS A 148 -1.88 -7.66 -3.58
CA HIS A 148 -1.62 -6.35 -4.15
C HIS A 148 -2.27 -5.28 -3.28
N VAL A 149 -1.45 -4.32 -2.86
CA VAL A 149 -1.86 -3.13 -2.11
C VAL A 149 -1.60 -1.92 -2.99
N GLU A 150 -2.65 -1.16 -3.26
CA GLU A 150 -2.59 0.10 -4.00
C GLU A 150 -3.00 1.25 -3.07
N SER A 151 -2.22 2.32 -3.07
CA SER A 151 -2.53 3.49 -2.26
C SER A 151 -1.89 4.76 -2.83
N ASP A 152 -2.39 5.90 -2.39
CA ASP A 152 -1.89 7.23 -2.75
C ASP A 152 -1.04 7.89 -1.65
N TRP A 153 -0.88 7.24 -0.49
CA TRP A 153 -0.12 7.79 0.64
C TRP A 153 0.92 6.84 1.24
N LEU A 154 0.84 5.53 0.96
CA LEU A 154 1.80 4.58 1.49
C LEU A 154 3.16 4.71 0.79
N ASP A 155 4.22 4.69 1.58
CA ASP A 155 5.60 4.55 1.10
C ASP A 155 6.17 3.21 1.56
N LEU A 156 7.28 2.77 0.95
CA LEU A 156 7.95 1.52 1.31
C LEU A 156 8.19 1.40 2.83
N LYS A 157 8.59 2.49 3.49
CA LYS A 157 8.81 2.53 4.95
C LYS A 157 7.59 2.11 5.76
N ASN A 158 6.38 2.38 5.27
CA ASN A 158 5.13 2.02 5.93
C ASN A 158 4.85 0.52 5.85
N TYR A 159 5.47 -0.17 4.88
CA TYR A 159 5.39 -1.63 4.76
C TYR A 159 6.44 -2.34 5.59
N VAL A 160 7.65 -1.80 5.68
CA VAL A 160 8.75 -2.41 6.44
C VAL A 160 8.47 -2.39 7.96
N SER A 161 7.76 -1.38 8.47
CA SER A 161 7.33 -1.36 9.88
C SER A 161 6.31 -2.44 10.23
N ILE A 162 5.60 -3.01 9.24
CA ILE A 162 4.59 -4.07 9.46
C ILE A 162 5.26 -5.37 9.90
N ASP A 163 6.42 -5.68 9.31
CA ASP A 163 7.16 -6.91 9.55
C ASP A 163 7.91 -6.88 10.90
N SER A 164 8.36 -5.71 11.36
CA SER A 164 9.10 -5.57 12.62
C SER A 164 8.26 -5.70 13.92
N THR A 165 6.94 -5.85 13.84
CA THR A 165 6.05 -5.80 15.03
C THR A 165 5.39 -7.13 15.43
N ASN A 166 5.79 -8.26 14.82
CA ASN A 166 5.41 -9.58 15.31
C ASN A 166 6.59 -10.25 16.01
N ILE A 167 6.96 -9.71 17.19
CA ILE A 167 7.48 -10.46 18.35
C ILE A 167 6.77 -9.91 19.60
#